data_AF-A0A6L3Y1D4-F1
#
_entry.id   AF-A0A6L3Y1D4-F1
#
_cell.length_a   1.000
_cell.length_b   1.000
_cell.length_c   1.000
_cell.angle_alpha   90.00
_cell.angle_beta   90.00
_cell.angle_gamma   90.00
#
_symmetry.space_group_name_H-M   'P 1'
#
loop_
_entity.id
_entity.type
_entity.pdbx_description
1 polymer ?
#
loop_
_entity_poly.entity_id
_entity_poly.type
_entity_poly.pdbx_seq_one_letter_code
_entity_poly.pdbx_strand_id
1 'polypeptide(L)'
;MKKLTLPKDFLWGGAVAAHQVEGGWNKGGKGPSICDVLTGGAHGVPREITQEVIEGKYYPNHEAVDFYGHYKEDIRLFAEMGFKCFRTSIAWTRIFPKGDETQPNEEGLKFYDDMFDELLKYNIEPVITLSHFEMPLHLVQEYGGWTNRKVVDFFVRFSEVVFERYKNKVKYWMTFNEINNQRNWRAPLFGYCCSGVVYTEHDNPEETMYQVLHHQFVASALSVKA
;
A
#
# COMPACT_ATOMS: atom_id res chain seq x y z
N MET A 1 23.01 39.57 9.52
CA MET A 1 22.47 38.22 9.85
C MET A 1 22.33 37.43 8.56
N LYS A 2 22.65 36.13 8.54
CA LYS A 2 22.38 35.29 7.34
C LYS A 2 20.86 35.03 7.24
N LYS A 3 20.32 35.05 6.02
CA LYS A 3 18.91 34.71 5.76
C LYS A 3 18.69 33.22 6.08
N LEU A 4 17.65 32.91 6.86
CA LEU A 4 17.23 31.53 7.11
C LEU A 4 16.69 30.91 5.81
N THR A 5 17.05 29.65 5.58
CA THR A 5 16.57 28.83 4.46
C THR A 5 16.28 27.42 4.97
N LEU A 6 15.59 26.62 4.16
CA LEU A 6 15.51 25.18 4.42
C LEU A 6 16.91 24.55 4.43
N PRO A 7 17.06 23.36 5.06
CA PRO A 7 18.27 22.54 4.95
C PRO A 7 18.65 22.29 3.49
N LYS A 8 19.96 22.20 3.22
CA LYS A 8 20.48 21.98 1.85
C LYS A 8 20.05 20.64 1.26
N ASP A 9 19.76 19.69 2.14
CA ASP A 9 19.36 18.31 1.92
C ASP A 9 17.86 18.10 2.16
N PHE A 10 17.05 19.17 2.15
CA PHE A 10 15.60 19.04 2.23
C PHE A 10 15.07 18.16 1.07
N LEU A 11 14.38 17.07 1.42
CA LEU A 11 13.88 16.06 0.48
C LEU A 11 12.60 16.53 -0.23
N TRP A 12 12.76 17.37 -1.24
CA TRP A 12 11.68 17.70 -2.17
C TRP A 12 11.28 16.48 -3.00
N GLY A 13 9.98 16.27 -3.20
CA GLY A 13 9.49 15.11 -3.96
C GLY A 13 8.00 15.15 -4.21
N GLY A 14 7.47 14.02 -4.68
CA GLY A 14 6.06 13.75 -4.89
C GLY A 14 5.64 12.43 -4.25
N ALA A 15 4.34 12.23 -4.05
CA ALA A 15 3.80 11.07 -3.36
C ALA A 15 2.58 10.48 -4.09
N VAL A 16 2.54 9.15 -4.17
CA VAL A 16 1.43 8.34 -4.70
C VAL A 16 1.25 7.06 -3.85
N ALA A 17 0.27 6.22 -4.21
CA ALA A 17 0.11 4.86 -3.69
C ALA A 17 -0.05 3.88 -4.86
N ALA A 18 0.48 2.67 -4.73
CA ALA A 18 0.54 1.68 -5.79
C ALA A 18 -0.84 1.41 -6.41
N HIS A 19 -1.85 1.03 -5.63
CA HIS A 19 -3.22 0.78 -6.14
C HIS A 19 -3.88 1.98 -6.84
N GLN A 20 -3.38 3.21 -6.67
CA GLN A 20 -3.95 4.42 -7.28
C GLN A 20 -3.28 4.80 -8.60
N VAL A 21 -2.09 4.26 -8.90
CA VAL A 21 -1.35 4.64 -10.10
C VAL A 21 -0.86 3.46 -10.92
N GLU A 22 -0.46 2.35 -10.30
CA GLU A 22 0.20 1.23 -10.98
C GLU A 22 -0.69 0.63 -12.07
N GLY A 23 -1.93 0.28 -11.76
CA GLY A 23 -2.70 -0.59 -12.63
C GLY A 23 -2.06 -1.97 -12.72
N GLY A 24 -2.15 -2.63 -13.88
CA GLY A 24 -1.61 -3.98 -14.07
C GLY A 24 -2.07 -4.94 -12.96
N TRP A 25 -3.32 -4.80 -12.51
CA TRP A 25 -3.78 -5.30 -11.22
C TRP A 25 -3.74 -6.84 -11.08
N ASN A 26 -3.75 -7.54 -12.21
CA ASN A 26 -3.67 -8.99 -12.34
C ASN A 26 -2.45 -9.46 -13.16
N LYS A 27 -1.42 -8.61 -13.29
CA LYS A 27 -0.18 -8.90 -14.02
C LYS A 27 0.98 -9.16 -13.06
N GLY A 28 1.94 -9.94 -13.52
CA GLY A 28 3.16 -10.27 -12.79
C GLY A 28 2.93 -11.04 -11.50
N GLY A 29 1.95 -11.96 -11.52
CA GLY A 29 1.56 -12.75 -10.34
C GLY A 29 0.81 -11.98 -9.25
N LYS A 30 0.48 -10.69 -9.45
CA LYS A 30 -0.27 -9.88 -8.46
C LYS A 30 -1.65 -10.48 -8.16
N GLY A 31 -1.96 -10.64 -6.88
CA GLY A 31 -3.30 -11.03 -6.41
C GLY A 31 -4.29 -9.85 -6.30
N PRO A 32 -5.59 -10.13 -6.15
CA PRO A 32 -6.59 -9.09 -5.88
C PRO A 32 -6.38 -8.48 -4.49
N SER A 33 -6.34 -7.17 -4.42
CA SER A 33 -6.39 -6.38 -3.20
C SER A 33 -7.83 -6.01 -2.85
N ILE A 34 -8.04 -5.49 -1.65
CA ILE A 34 -9.34 -4.92 -1.24
C ILE A 34 -9.84 -3.80 -2.18
N CYS A 35 -8.95 -3.08 -2.87
CA CYS A 35 -9.33 -2.03 -3.81
C CYS A 35 -9.71 -2.58 -5.19
N ASP A 36 -9.35 -3.82 -5.51
CA ASP A 36 -9.68 -4.46 -6.80
C ASP A 36 -11.15 -4.92 -6.86
N VAL A 37 -11.87 -4.90 -5.74
CA VAL A 37 -13.31 -5.14 -5.64
C VAL A 37 -14.07 -3.90 -5.17
N LEU A 38 -13.46 -2.71 -5.31
CA LEU A 38 -14.09 -1.44 -4.95
C LEU A 38 -14.46 -0.66 -6.23
N THR A 39 -15.75 -0.55 -6.52
CA THR A 39 -16.23 0.05 -7.77
C THR A 39 -15.93 1.55 -7.86
N GLY A 40 -16.03 2.12 -9.06
CA GLY A 40 -16.01 3.57 -9.26
C GLY A 40 -17.23 4.25 -8.62
N GLY A 41 -17.03 5.45 -8.09
CA GLY A 41 -18.08 6.32 -7.56
C GLY A 41 -18.01 7.72 -8.17
N ALA A 42 -18.84 8.63 -7.68
CA ALA A 42 -18.89 10.03 -8.09
C ALA A 42 -19.46 10.91 -6.95
N HIS A 43 -19.62 12.21 -7.20
CA HIS A 43 -20.33 13.07 -6.25
C HIS A 43 -21.77 12.57 -6.03
N GLY A 44 -22.13 12.28 -4.77
CA GLY A 44 -23.44 11.71 -4.42
C GLY A 44 -23.60 10.22 -4.74
N VAL A 45 -22.58 9.57 -5.31
CA VAL A 45 -22.60 8.14 -5.66
C VAL A 45 -21.40 7.45 -4.98
N PRO A 46 -21.61 6.74 -3.86
CA PRO A 46 -20.51 6.10 -3.16
C PRO A 46 -19.89 4.98 -4.01
N ARG A 47 -18.62 4.68 -3.73
CA ARG A 47 -18.00 3.44 -4.19
C ARG A 47 -18.67 2.26 -3.49
N GLU A 48 -18.83 1.14 -4.19
CA GLU A 48 -19.42 -0.09 -3.66
C GLU A 48 -18.35 -1.16 -3.52
N ILE A 49 -18.38 -1.91 -2.41
CA ILE A 49 -17.54 -3.09 -2.21
C ILE A 49 -18.29 -4.30 -2.77
N THR A 50 -17.70 -5.02 -3.71
CA THR A 50 -18.21 -6.30 -4.20
C THR A 50 -17.49 -7.46 -3.51
N GLN A 51 -18.12 -8.63 -3.41
CA GLN A 51 -17.49 -9.81 -2.78
C GLN A 51 -16.33 -10.37 -3.61
N GLU A 52 -16.42 -10.22 -4.91
CA GLU A 52 -15.44 -10.66 -5.91
C GLU A 52 -15.41 -9.64 -7.06
N VAL A 53 -14.52 -9.85 -8.03
CA VAL A 53 -14.48 -9.02 -9.24
C VAL A 53 -15.63 -9.45 -10.17
N ILE A 54 -16.67 -8.63 -10.22
CA ILE A 54 -17.86 -8.88 -11.04
C ILE A 54 -17.66 -8.35 -12.46
N GLU A 55 -17.87 -9.19 -13.47
CA GLU A 55 -17.85 -8.79 -14.89
C GLU A 55 -18.89 -7.68 -15.16
N GLY A 56 -18.50 -6.66 -15.93
CA GLY A 56 -19.36 -5.53 -16.27
C GLY A 56 -19.43 -4.41 -15.21
N LYS A 57 -18.87 -4.61 -14.01
CA LYS A 57 -18.64 -3.51 -13.05
C LYS A 57 -17.34 -2.77 -13.39
N TYR A 58 -17.30 -1.47 -13.08
CA TYR A 58 -16.13 -0.63 -13.30
C TYR A 58 -15.30 -0.49 -12.02
N TYR A 59 -14.04 -0.92 -12.06
CA TYR A 59 -13.08 -0.82 -10.97
C TYR A 59 -11.90 0.07 -11.40
N PRO A 60 -11.87 1.36 -11.01
CA PRO A 60 -10.85 2.30 -11.48
C PRO A 60 -9.41 1.87 -11.17
N ASN A 61 -9.22 1.14 -10.06
CA ASN A 61 -7.90 0.70 -9.60
C ASN A 61 -7.27 -0.39 -10.49
N HIS A 62 -8.06 -1.04 -11.36
CA HIS A 62 -7.56 -2.10 -12.23
C HIS A 62 -6.55 -1.60 -13.26
N GLU A 63 -6.86 -0.45 -13.85
CA GLU A 63 -6.01 0.25 -14.83
C GLU A 63 -5.27 1.43 -14.20
N ALA A 64 -5.92 2.15 -13.27
CA ALA A 64 -5.39 3.36 -12.65
C ALA A 64 -4.89 4.37 -13.71
N VAL A 65 -3.58 4.65 -13.75
CA VAL A 65 -2.95 5.45 -14.82
C VAL A 65 -1.82 4.69 -15.51
N ASP A 66 -1.81 3.36 -15.38
CA ASP A 66 -0.79 2.44 -15.91
C ASP A 66 0.66 2.83 -15.60
N PHE A 67 0.93 3.31 -14.38
CA PHE A 67 2.30 3.52 -13.91
C PHE A 67 3.11 2.21 -13.96
N TYR A 68 2.48 1.03 -13.89
CA TYR A 68 3.14 -0.26 -14.08
C TYR A 68 3.80 -0.38 -15.47
N GLY A 69 3.14 0.10 -16.52
CA GLY A 69 3.70 0.18 -17.87
C GLY A 69 4.59 1.40 -18.13
N HIS A 70 4.34 2.52 -17.44
CA HIS A 70 4.93 3.83 -17.74
C HIS A 70 5.97 4.35 -16.72
N TYR A 71 6.29 3.59 -15.67
CA TYR A 71 7.11 4.11 -14.56
C TYR A 71 8.46 4.69 -14.99
N LYS A 72 9.08 4.18 -16.07
CA LYS A 72 10.39 4.69 -16.53
C LYS A 72 10.26 6.09 -17.11
N GLU A 73 9.27 6.30 -17.96
CA GLU A 73 8.94 7.60 -18.54
C GLU A 73 8.51 8.59 -17.46
N ASP A 74 7.70 8.15 -16.50
CA ASP A 74 7.21 8.99 -15.41
C ASP A 74 8.35 9.38 -14.44
N ILE A 75 9.25 8.44 -14.10
CA ILE A 75 10.44 8.73 -13.28
C ILE A 75 11.36 9.73 -13.98
N ARG A 76 11.47 9.67 -15.30
CA ARG A 76 12.22 10.68 -16.07
C ARG A 76 11.60 12.07 -15.90
N LEU A 77 10.27 12.20 -15.85
CA LEU A 77 9.60 13.47 -15.57
C LEU A 77 9.85 13.93 -14.12
N PHE A 78 9.88 13.03 -13.15
CA PHE A 78 10.24 13.36 -11.76
C PHE A 78 11.67 13.92 -11.67
N ALA A 79 12.59 13.34 -12.44
CA ALA A 79 13.96 13.81 -12.55
C ALA A 79 14.06 15.19 -13.24
N GLU A 80 13.23 15.44 -14.26
CA GLU A 80 13.14 16.76 -14.92
C GLU A 80 12.71 17.85 -13.94
N MET A 81 11.75 17.56 -13.04
CA MET A 81 11.37 18.45 -11.95
C MET A 81 12.44 18.56 -10.84
N GLY A 82 13.45 17.70 -10.84
CA GLY A 82 14.56 17.73 -9.89
C GLY A 82 14.23 17.12 -8.52
N PHE A 83 13.36 16.10 -8.47
CA PHE A 83 13.03 15.41 -7.22
C PHE A 83 14.28 14.91 -6.48
N LYS A 84 14.23 14.96 -5.14
CA LYS A 84 15.20 14.36 -4.22
C LYS A 84 14.70 13.04 -3.65
N CYS A 85 13.38 12.88 -3.56
CA CYS A 85 12.76 11.63 -3.19
C CYS A 85 11.46 11.41 -3.96
N PHE A 86 11.00 10.16 -3.97
CA PHE A 86 9.67 9.79 -4.47
C PHE A 86 9.02 8.84 -3.48
N ARG A 87 7.83 9.23 -3.00
CA ARG A 87 7.05 8.41 -2.07
C ARG A 87 6.04 7.57 -2.84
N THR A 88 6.09 6.25 -2.63
CA THR A 88 5.06 5.32 -3.10
C THR A 88 4.83 4.22 -2.05
N SER A 89 3.96 3.26 -2.35
CA SER A 89 3.83 2.01 -1.60
C SER A 89 4.32 0.82 -2.40
N ILE A 90 4.74 -0.23 -1.69
CA ILE A 90 4.86 -1.56 -2.30
C ILE A 90 3.49 -2.21 -2.17
N ALA A 91 2.88 -2.58 -3.29
CA ALA A 91 1.62 -3.32 -3.29
C ALA A 91 1.83 -4.68 -2.62
N TRP A 92 1.22 -4.88 -1.45
CA TRP A 92 1.34 -6.12 -0.68
C TRP A 92 0.99 -7.33 -1.56
N THR A 93 -0.06 -7.22 -2.37
CA THR A 93 -0.51 -8.28 -3.29
C THR A 93 0.44 -8.59 -4.44
N ARG A 94 1.46 -7.76 -4.71
CA ARG A 94 2.53 -8.14 -5.64
C ARG A 94 3.53 -9.06 -4.98
N ILE A 95 3.77 -8.93 -3.68
CA ILE A 95 4.77 -9.71 -2.94
C ILE A 95 4.16 -10.99 -2.37
N PHE A 96 2.98 -10.88 -1.76
CA PHE A 96 2.19 -12.01 -1.26
C PHE A 96 0.77 -11.90 -1.81
N PRO A 97 0.48 -12.51 -2.98
CA PRO A 97 -0.79 -12.37 -3.68
C PRO A 97 -2.04 -12.66 -2.84
N LYS A 98 -1.97 -13.67 -1.97
CA LYS A 98 -3.00 -14.03 -0.99
C LYS A 98 -2.66 -13.52 0.40
N GLY A 99 -1.38 -13.29 0.70
CA GLY A 99 -0.91 -12.76 1.97
C GLY A 99 -0.40 -13.83 2.93
N ASP A 100 -0.82 -15.08 2.76
CA ASP A 100 -0.49 -16.21 3.63
C ASP A 100 0.50 -17.21 3.02
N GLU A 101 1.00 -16.96 1.79
CA GLU A 101 2.01 -17.82 1.17
C GLU A 101 3.34 -17.81 1.95
N THR A 102 4.08 -18.91 1.93
CA THR A 102 5.37 -19.00 2.60
C THR A 102 6.53 -18.42 1.79
N GLN A 103 6.38 -18.32 0.47
CA GLN A 103 7.37 -17.77 -0.45
C GLN A 103 6.83 -16.52 -1.13
N PRO A 104 7.63 -15.44 -1.25
CA PRO A 104 7.20 -14.25 -1.96
C PRO A 104 7.13 -14.50 -3.47
N ASN A 105 6.30 -13.72 -4.15
CA ASN A 105 6.27 -13.67 -5.60
C ASN A 105 7.48 -12.88 -6.13
N GLU A 106 8.41 -13.60 -6.76
CA GLU A 106 9.65 -13.02 -7.29
C GLU A 106 9.40 -11.97 -8.38
N GLU A 107 8.37 -12.14 -9.22
CA GLU A 107 8.08 -11.16 -10.27
C GLU A 107 7.64 -9.81 -9.69
N GLY A 108 6.88 -9.84 -8.59
CA GLY A 108 6.54 -8.65 -7.82
C GLY A 108 7.75 -8.00 -7.17
N LEU A 109 8.68 -8.78 -6.61
CA LEU A 109 9.92 -8.25 -6.05
C LEU A 109 10.80 -7.60 -7.14
N LYS A 110 10.89 -8.25 -8.30
CA LYS A 110 11.63 -7.74 -9.46
C LYS A 110 11.08 -6.42 -9.99
N PHE A 111 9.75 -6.25 -10.03
CA PHE A 111 9.15 -4.98 -10.46
C PHE A 111 9.64 -3.80 -9.62
N TYR A 112 9.64 -3.95 -8.30
CA TYR A 112 10.14 -2.89 -7.41
C TYR A 112 11.67 -2.76 -7.45
N ASP A 113 12.42 -3.83 -7.72
CA ASP A 113 13.86 -3.70 -8.02
C ASP A 113 14.09 -2.77 -9.21
N ASP A 114 13.40 -3.03 -10.32
CA ASP A 114 13.55 -2.27 -11.56
C ASP A 114 13.09 -0.81 -11.37
N MET A 115 12.00 -0.57 -10.64
CA MET A 115 11.50 0.76 -10.34
C MET A 115 12.45 1.55 -9.42
N PHE A 116 12.97 0.92 -8.35
CA PHE A 116 13.91 1.57 -7.46
C PHE A 116 15.25 1.84 -8.13
N ASP A 117 15.72 0.93 -9.01
CA ASP A 117 16.93 1.17 -9.79
C ASP A 117 16.78 2.35 -10.74
N GLU A 118 15.60 2.51 -11.37
CA GLU A 118 15.32 3.67 -12.23
C GLU A 118 15.24 4.98 -11.41
N LEU A 119 14.66 4.99 -10.21
CA LEU A 119 14.70 6.15 -9.31
C LEU A 119 16.13 6.53 -8.91
N LEU A 120 16.91 5.55 -8.47
CA LEU A 120 18.28 5.76 -7.97
C LEU A 120 19.24 6.20 -9.08
N LYS A 121 19.02 5.76 -10.32
CA LYS A 121 19.73 6.27 -11.51
C LYS A 121 19.64 7.80 -11.65
N TYR A 122 18.55 8.41 -11.19
CA TYR A 122 18.35 9.86 -11.18
C TYR A 122 18.65 10.53 -9.83
N ASN A 123 19.25 9.80 -8.86
CA ASN A 123 19.47 10.24 -7.49
C ASN A 123 18.17 10.63 -6.76
N ILE A 124 17.07 9.92 -7.04
CA ILE A 124 15.79 10.08 -6.34
C ILE A 124 15.70 8.98 -5.29
N GLU A 125 15.69 9.36 -4.01
CA GLU A 125 15.58 8.42 -2.90
C GLU A 125 14.15 7.85 -2.82
N PRO A 126 13.96 6.52 -2.81
CA PRO A 126 12.65 5.94 -2.57
C PRO A 126 12.21 6.15 -1.11
N VAL A 127 10.95 6.53 -0.92
CA VAL A 127 10.28 6.61 0.38
C VAL A 127 9.09 5.67 0.37
N ILE A 128 9.16 4.54 1.06
CA ILE A 128 8.24 3.43 0.85
C ILE A 128 7.26 3.27 2.01
N THR A 129 5.98 3.21 1.69
CA THR A 129 4.92 2.85 2.62
C THR A 129 4.57 1.37 2.46
N LEU A 130 4.64 0.59 3.54
CA LEU A 130 4.41 -0.86 3.52
C LEU A 130 2.93 -1.20 3.30
N SER A 131 2.04 -0.60 4.08
CA SER A 131 0.59 -0.78 3.93
C SER A 131 -0.09 0.53 3.56
N HIS A 132 -0.65 0.59 2.35
CA HIS A 132 -1.29 1.79 1.81
C HIS A 132 -2.63 1.45 1.13
N PHE A 133 -3.56 0.96 1.95
CA PHE A 133 -4.95 0.69 1.56
C PHE A 133 -5.15 -0.42 0.51
N GLU A 134 -4.23 -1.37 0.45
CA GLU A 134 -4.18 -2.36 -0.63
C GLU A 134 -3.80 -3.77 -0.14
N MET A 135 -4.23 -4.13 1.07
CA MET A 135 -3.99 -5.48 1.59
C MET A 135 -4.65 -6.56 0.71
N PRO A 136 -4.13 -7.80 0.70
CA PRO A 136 -4.72 -8.89 -0.07
C PRO A 136 -6.18 -9.15 0.32
N LEU A 137 -7.04 -9.26 -0.69
CA LEU A 137 -8.47 -9.56 -0.50
C LEU A 137 -8.67 -10.90 0.21
N HIS A 138 -7.82 -11.88 -0.07
CA HIS A 138 -7.83 -13.19 0.58
C HIS A 138 -7.69 -13.08 2.11
N LEU A 139 -6.87 -12.16 2.62
CA LEU A 139 -6.75 -11.97 4.08
C LEU A 139 -8.05 -11.46 4.72
N VAL A 140 -8.86 -10.71 3.97
CA VAL A 140 -10.20 -10.29 4.42
C VAL A 140 -11.16 -11.47 4.41
N GLN A 141 -11.21 -12.20 3.30
CA GLN A 141 -12.16 -13.30 3.10
C GLN A 141 -11.90 -14.50 4.03
N GLU A 142 -10.64 -14.91 4.17
CA GLU A 142 -10.27 -16.13 4.89
C GLU A 142 -10.05 -15.88 6.39
N TYR A 143 -9.58 -14.68 6.75
CA TYR A 143 -9.18 -14.38 8.13
C TYR A 143 -9.98 -13.26 8.78
N GLY A 144 -10.90 -12.58 8.10
CA GLY A 144 -11.63 -11.44 8.65
C GLY A 144 -10.78 -10.16 8.75
N GLY A 145 -9.76 -10.05 7.89
CA GLY A 145 -8.87 -8.89 7.84
C GLY A 145 -8.07 -8.74 9.14
N TRP A 146 -7.81 -7.50 9.54
CA TRP A 146 -6.99 -7.21 10.72
C TRP A 146 -7.65 -7.54 12.07
N THR A 147 -8.89 -8.02 12.08
CA THR A 147 -9.49 -8.56 13.33
C THR A 147 -8.74 -9.80 13.82
N ASN A 148 -8.07 -10.53 12.92
CA ASN A 148 -7.39 -11.77 13.23
C ASN A 148 -5.90 -11.57 13.49
N ARG A 149 -5.44 -12.10 14.63
CA ARG A 149 -4.05 -11.95 15.07
C ARG A 149 -3.03 -12.51 14.08
N LYS A 150 -3.39 -13.52 13.30
CA LYS A 150 -2.50 -14.11 12.27
C LYS A 150 -2.03 -13.09 11.22
N VAL A 151 -2.84 -12.07 10.94
CA VAL A 151 -2.51 -11.02 9.97
C VAL A 151 -1.33 -10.17 10.42
N VAL A 152 -1.06 -10.09 11.74
CA VAL A 152 0.17 -9.48 12.26
C VAL A 152 1.39 -10.19 11.68
N ASP A 153 1.45 -11.51 11.78
CA ASP A 153 2.60 -12.30 11.32
C ASP A 153 2.72 -12.27 9.79
N PHE A 154 1.59 -12.26 9.07
CA PHE A 154 1.58 -12.10 7.61
C PHE A 154 2.16 -10.75 7.16
N PHE A 155 1.81 -9.66 7.85
CA PHE A 155 2.36 -8.34 7.57
C PHE A 155 3.85 -8.24 7.93
N VAL A 156 4.26 -8.80 9.06
CA VAL A 156 5.66 -8.79 9.49
C VAL A 156 6.53 -9.57 8.49
N ARG A 157 6.09 -10.76 8.06
CA ARG A 157 6.78 -11.53 7.02
C ARG A 157 6.88 -10.78 5.70
N PHE A 158 5.81 -10.09 5.28
CA PHE A 158 5.86 -9.19 4.13
C PHE A 158 6.91 -8.09 4.31
N SER A 159 6.93 -7.44 5.48
CA SER A 159 7.87 -6.37 5.81
C SER A 159 9.32 -6.86 5.78
N GLU A 160 9.63 -7.98 6.44
CA GLU A 160 10.96 -8.59 6.49
C GLU A 160 11.50 -8.89 5.08
N VAL A 161 10.66 -9.45 4.20
CA VAL A 161 11.05 -9.77 2.82
C VAL A 161 11.46 -8.50 2.07
N VAL A 162 10.66 -7.44 2.13
CA VAL A 162 10.95 -6.21 1.37
C VAL A 162 12.08 -5.40 2.02
N PHE A 163 12.22 -5.44 3.34
CA PHE A 163 13.39 -4.86 4.01
C PHE A 163 14.67 -5.55 3.58
N GLU A 164 14.73 -6.88 3.63
CA GLU A 164 15.93 -7.63 3.25
C GLU A 164 16.25 -7.44 1.76
N ARG A 165 15.23 -7.49 0.88
CA ARG A 165 15.41 -7.31 -0.56
C ARG A 165 15.94 -5.91 -0.90
N TYR A 166 15.42 -4.87 -0.25
CA TYR A 166 15.68 -3.47 -0.63
C TYR A 166 16.54 -2.70 0.37
N LYS A 167 17.20 -3.36 1.32
CA LYS A 167 18.04 -2.74 2.38
C LYS A 167 19.10 -1.77 1.87
N ASN A 168 19.60 -1.99 0.66
CA ASN A 168 20.63 -1.15 0.03
C ASN A 168 20.05 -0.15 -0.99
N LYS A 169 18.74 -0.14 -1.19
CA LYS A 169 18.04 0.72 -2.17
C LYS A 169 17.10 1.73 -1.52
N VAL A 170 16.49 1.40 -0.38
CA VAL A 170 15.45 2.22 0.27
C VAL A 170 15.89 2.60 1.69
N LYS A 171 15.99 3.91 1.94
CA LYS A 171 16.42 4.46 3.24
C LYS A 171 15.26 4.84 4.15
N TYR A 172 14.09 5.12 3.58
CA TYR A 172 12.97 5.71 4.29
C TYR A 172 11.73 4.83 4.15
N TRP A 173 11.18 4.44 5.30
CA TRP A 173 10.04 3.53 5.36
C TRP A 173 8.94 4.09 6.26
N MET A 174 7.70 3.73 5.94
CA MET A 174 6.51 3.93 6.78
C MET A 174 5.74 2.62 6.85
N THR A 175 5.15 2.32 8.00
CA THR A 175 4.40 1.07 8.21
C THR A 175 2.98 1.18 7.65
N PHE A 176 2.09 1.89 8.34
CA PHE A 176 0.68 2.04 7.95
C PHE A 176 0.39 3.47 7.52
N ASN A 177 -0.09 3.66 6.29
CA ASN A 177 -0.57 4.95 5.82
C ASN A 177 -1.78 5.40 6.63
N GLU A 178 -1.78 6.66 7.09
CA GLU A 178 -2.92 7.33 7.74
C GLU A 178 -3.70 6.41 8.70
N ILE A 179 -2.96 5.70 9.57
CA ILE A 179 -3.50 4.64 10.45
C ILE A 179 -4.71 5.10 11.26
N ASN A 180 -4.84 6.41 11.51
CA ASN A 180 -5.93 7.01 12.27
C ASN A 180 -7.22 7.29 11.45
N ASN A 181 -7.23 7.16 10.11
CA ASN A 181 -8.46 7.38 9.32
C ASN A 181 -9.61 6.50 9.83
N GLN A 182 -9.30 5.24 10.12
CA GLN A 182 -10.23 4.25 10.67
C GLN A 182 -10.77 4.59 12.06
N ARG A 183 -10.19 5.60 12.75
CA ARG A 183 -10.76 6.11 14.01
C ARG A 183 -12.18 6.66 13.80
N ASN A 184 -12.46 7.21 12.62
CA ASN A 184 -13.82 7.48 12.19
C ASN A 184 -14.47 6.18 11.68
N TRP A 185 -14.73 5.27 12.61
CA TRP A 185 -15.21 3.91 12.35
C TRP A 185 -16.61 3.85 11.72
N ARG A 186 -17.36 4.96 11.75
CA ARG A 186 -18.68 5.09 11.08
C ARG A 186 -18.56 5.38 9.58
N ALA A 187 -17.40 5.84 9.11
CA ALA A 187 -17.22 6.14 7.71
C ALA A 187 -17.16 4.86 6.87
N PRO A 188 -17.80 4.81 5.69
CA PRO A 188 -17.94 3.57 4.93
C PRO A 188 -16.61 2.91 4.52
N LEU A 189 -15.60 3.71 4.19
CA LEU A 189 -14.38 3.20 3.57
C LEU A 189 -13.14 3.27 4.45
N PHE A 190 -13.14 4.03 5.55
CA PHE A 190 -11.90 4.21 6.31
C PHE A 190 -11.45 2.92 6.99
N GLY A 191 -12.34 2.19 7.66
CA GLY A 191 -12.00 0.87 8.22
C GLY A 191 -11.64 -0.15 7.13
N TYR A 192 -12.41 -0.15 6.04
CA TYR A 192 -12.19 -1.07 4.92
C TYR A 192 -10.82 -0.87 4.27
N CYS A 193 -10.49 0.36 3.86
CA CYS A 193 -9.20 0.69 3.27
C CYS A 193 -8.05 0.48 4.25
N CYS A 194 -8.17 0.93 5.51
CA CYS A 194 -7.05 0.79 6.47
C CYS A 194 -6.77 -0.66 6.85
N SER A 195 -7.81 -1.50 6.94
CA SER A 195 -7.76 -2.71 7.75
C SER A 195 -8.57 -3.88 7.19
N GLY A 196 -9.28 -3.71 6.08
CA GLY A 196 -10.19 -4.72 5.54
C GLY A 196 -11.37 -4.99 6.47
N VAL A 197 -11.81 -4.02 7.27
CA VAL A 197 -12.88 -4.18 8.26
C VAL A 197 -13.91 -3.06 8.16
N VAL A 198 -15.18 -3.40 7.98
CA VAL A 198 -16.30 -2.45 8.07
C VAL A 198 -16.87 -2.52 9.48
N TYR A 199 -16.45 -1.59 10.36
CA TYR A 199 -16.76 -1.71 11.80
C TYR A 199 -18.24 -1.72 12.15
N THR A 200 -19.06 -1.03 11.36
CA THR A 200 -20.52 -0.99 11.57
C THR A 200 -21.20 -2.33 11.31
N GLU A 201 -20.49 -3.32 10.75
CA GLU A 201 -20.96 -4.69 10.55
C GLU A 201 -20.61 -5.63 11.71
N HIS A 202 -20.01 -5.09 12.79
CA HIS A 202 -19.71 -5.84 14.01
C HIS A 202 -20.58 -5.38 15.20
N ASP A 203 -20.84 -6.30 16.14
CA ASP A 203 -21.67 -6.03 17.34
C ASP A 203 -21.13 -4.88 18.21
N ASN A 204 -19.81 -4.82 18.39
CA ASN A 204 -19.11 -3.77 19.13
C ASN A 204 -18.12 -3.00 18.23
N PRO A 205 -18.57 -2.04 17.40
CA PRO A 205 -17.72 -1.41 16.38
C PRO A 205 -16.43 -0.79 16.92
N GLU A 206 -16.51 -0.09 18.06
CA GLU A 206 -15.35 0.59 18.67
C GLU A 206 -14.37 -0.40 19.30
N GLU A 207 -14.85 -1.48 19.91
CA GLU A 207 -14.01 -2.55 20.45
C GLU A 207 -13.24 -3.24 19.32
N THR A 208 -13.94 -3.64 18.25
CA THR A 208 -13.32 -4.21 17.05
C THR A 208 -12.27 -3.28 16.46
N MET A 209 -12.56 -1.97 16.37
CA MET A 209 -11.60 -0.96 15.93
C MET A 209 -10.35 -0.92 16.81
N TYR A 210 -10.48 -0.92 18.14
CA TYR A 210 -9.32 -0.93 19.02
C TYR A 210 -8.52 -2.25 18.95
N GLN A 211 -9.18 -3.38 18.75
CA GLN A 211 -8.51 -4.67 18.53
C GLN A 211 -7.67 -4.66 17.25
N VAL A 212 -8.24 -4.15 16.16
CA VAL A 212 -7.54 -3.95 14.88
C VAL A 212 -6.35 -2.99 15.05
N LEU A 213 -6.56 -1.84 15.69
CA LEU A 213 -5.50 -0.87 15.96
C LEU A 213 -4.37 -1.49 16.78
N HIS A 214 -4.70 -2.28 17.81
CA HIS A 214 -3.69 -2.98 18.59
C HIS A 214 -2.85 -3.94 17.73
N HIS A 215 -3.49 -4.74 16.87
CA HIS A 215 -2.76 -5.61 15.93
C HIS A 215 -1.84 -4.81 15.00
N GLN A 216 -2.31 -3.70 14.44
CA GLN A 216 -1.51 -2.85 13.56
C GLN A 216 -0.36 -2.14 14.30
N PHE A 217 -0.56 -1.68 15.54
CA PHE A 217 0.52 -1.11 16.35
C PHE A 217 1.58 -2.15 16.69
N VAL A 218 1.18 -3.37 17.05
CA VAL A 218 2.11 -4.47 17.31
C VAL A 218 2.88 -4.83 16.03
N ALA A 219 2.17 -4.98 14.91
CA ALA A 219 2.79 -5.29 13.61
C ALA A 219 3.78 -4.18 13.19
N SER A 220 3.41 -2.91 13.36
CA SER A 220 4.27 -1.76 13.12
C SER A 220 5.55 -1.83 13.96
N ALA A 221 5.42 -2.08 15.27
CA ALA A 221 6.56 -2.18 16.17
C ALA A 221 7.46 -3.38 15.86
N LEU A 222 6.90 -4.50 15.40
CA LEU A 222 7.66 -5.67 14.96
C LEU A 222 8.43 -5.37 13.66
N SER A 223 7.80 -4.73 12.67
CA SER A 223 8.47 -4.30 11.44
C SER A 223 9.58 -3.28 11.71
N VAL A 224 9.46 -2.41 12.71
CA VAL A 224 10.55 -1.47 13.09
C VAL A 224 11.77 -2.21 13.68
N LYS A 225 11.57 -3.40 14.26
CA LYS A 225 12.67 -4.19 14.85
C LYS A 225 13.39 -5.08 13.84
N ALA A 226 12.71 -5.49 12.78
CA ALA A 226 13.26 -6.31 11.70
C ALA A 226 14.33 -5.54 10.91
#